data_AF-A0A8S3Y6Z9-F1
#
_entry.id   AF-A0A8S3Y6Z9-F1
#
_cell.length_a   1.000
_cell.length_b   1.000
_cell.length_c   1.000
_cell.angle_alpha   90.00
_cell.angle_beta   90.00
_cell.angle_gamma   90.00
#
_symmetry.space_group_name_H-M   'P 1'
#
loop_
_entity.id
_entity.type
_entity.pdbx_description
1 polymer ?
#
loop_
_entity_poly.entity_id
_entity_poly.type
_entity_poly.pdbx_seq_one_letter_code
_entity_poly.pdbx_strand_id
1 'polypeptide(L)'
;MEGYLDKGHVIYADNFYNIPDLTRRLSQRKTYICSTLRKIRKNLPLDVANAKLKFGEMAAKVCNDITVSAVSSGASCAAPVQPQDAQDKLQLIPSSSLQGPSEPPRSPANIASRLSTNEGALVPLQNFHYLEKLPPTAKKAVPAKPCRICTKNKKQKESSFVCAICPEKPALCVNNCFKIFYTDPRIA
;
A
#
# COMPACT_ATOMS: atom_id res chain seq x y z
N MET A 1 -18.84 -0.36 -1.37
CA MET A 1 -18.23 -0.77 -2.66
C MET A 1 -18.52 -2.24 -2.95
N GLU A 2 -18.86 -3.03 -1.92
CA GLU A 2 -19.14 -4.47 -1.94
C GLU A 2 -19.94 -5.00 -3.13
N GLY A 3 -20.98 -4.31 -3.60
CA GLY A 3 -21.80 -4.79 -4.72
C GLY A 3 -21.16 -4.69 -6.11
N TYR A 4 -20.01 -4.03 -6.23
CA TYR A 4 -19.29 -3.83 -7.50
C TYR A 4 -17.95 -4.57 -7.55
N LEU A 5 -17.57 -5.24 -6.46
CA LEU A 5 -16.37 -6.06 -6.40
C LEU A 5 -16.60 -7.40 -7.13
N ASP A 6 -15.52 -8.05 -7.55
CA ASP A 6 -15.53 -9.39 -8.16
C ASP A 6 -16.17 -9.48 -9.57
N LYS A 7 -16.56 -8.33 -10.14
CA LYS A 7 -17.22 -8.22 -11.45
C LYS A 7 -16.31 -7.84 -12.62
N GLY A 8 -14.99 -7.73 -12.41
CA GLY A 8 -14.06 -7.32 -13.48
C GLY A 8 -14.01 -5.81 -13.69
N HIS A 9 -14.56 -5.00 -12.79
CA HIS A 9 -14.62 -3.54 -12.97
C HIS A 9 -13.27 -2.86 -12.71
N VAL A 10 -13.05 -1.77 -13.44
CA VAL A 10 -11.91 -0.87 -13.25
C VAL A 10 -12.37 0.35 -12.47
N ILE A 11 -11.73 0.59 -11.33
CA ILE A 11 -11.96 1.74 -10.47
C ILE A 11 -10.98 2.85 -10.86
N TYR A 12 -11.51 4.00 -11.22
CA TYR A 12 -10.74 5.23 -11.33
C TYR A 12 -10.68 5.92 -9.98
N ALA A 13 -9.46 6.05 -9.44
CA ALA A 13 -9.26 6.57 -8.08
C ALA A 13 -8.33 7.78 -8.09
N ASP A 14 -8.47 8.63 -7.07
CA ASP A 14 -7.49 9.68 -6.82
C ASP A 14 -6.16 9.08 -6.31
N ASN A 15 -5.06 9.79 -6.50
CA ASN A 15 -3.72 9.42 -6.07
C ASN A 15 -3.64 9.05 -4.57
N PHE A 16 -4.50 9.62 -3.71
CA PHE A 16 -4.58 9.25 -2.28
C PHE A 16 -4.84 7.75 -2.07
N TYR A 17 -5.73 7.17 -2.87
CA TYR A 17 -6.18 5.79 -2.73
C TYR A 17 -5.28 4.78 -3.45
N ASN A 18 -4.27 5.24 -4.20
CA ASN A 18 -3.35 4.35 -4.92
C ASN A 18 -2.25 3.77 -4.00
N ILE A 19 -2.68 2.97 -3.03
CA ILE A 19 -1.80 2.25 -2.10
C ILE A 19 -1.52 0.86 -2.69
N PRO A 20 -0.25 0.45 -2.90
CA PRO A 20 0.08 -0.82 -3.56
C PRO A 20 -0.57 -2.07 -2.94
N ASP A 21 -0.67 -2.11 -1.62
CA ASP A 21 -1.29 -3.24 -0.90
C ASP A 21 -2.79 -3.33 -1.13
N LEU A 22 -3.47 -2.19 -1.30
CA LEU A 22 -4.88 -2.17 -1.67
C LEU A 22 -5.06 -2.69 -3.09
N THR A 23 -4.24 -2.22 -4.03
CA THR A 23 -4.29 -2.65 -5.43
C THR A 23 -4.10 -4.16 -5.57
N ARG A 24 -3.17 -4.76 -4.79
CA ARG A 24 -2.97 -6.21 -4.79
C ARG A 24 -4.21 -6.98 -4.31
N ARG A 25 -4.85 -6.52 -3.24
CA ARG A 25 -6.07 -7.15 -2.71
C ARG A 25 -7.26 -7.01 -3.66
N LEU A 26 -7.37 -5.90 -4.37
CA LEU A 26 -8.42 -5.69 -5.36
C LEU A 26 -8.21 -6.57 -6.60
N SER A 27 -6.96 -6.74 -7.05
CA SER A 27 -6.62 -7.62 -8.17
C SER A 27 -7.06 -9.07 -7.91
N GLN A 28 -6.87 -9.58 -6.69
CA GLN A 28 -7.35 -10.91 -6.28
C GLN A 28 -8.88 -11.06 -6.38
N ARG A 29 -9.60 -9.96 -6.24
CA ARG A 29 -11.05 -9.84 -6.32
C ARG A 29 -11.54 -9.38 -7.69
N LYS A 30 -10.79 -9.67 -8.76
CA LYS A 30 -11.10 -9.26 -10.15
C LYS A 30 -11.53 -7.80 -10.25
N THR A 31 -10.89 -6.92 -9.48
CA THR A 31 -11.21 -5.50 -9.43
C THR A 31 -9.92 -4.74 -9.65
N TYR A 32 -9.88 -3.94 -10.71
CA TYR A 32 -8.66 -3.25 -11.11
C TYR A 32 -8.72 -1.79 -10.71
N ILE A 33 -7.56 -1.16 -10.50
CA ILE A 33 -7.47 0.28 -10.20
C ILE A 33 -6.64 0.97 -11.28
N CYS A 34 -7.15 2.09 -11.78
CA CYS A 34 -6.43 3.00 -12.65
C CYS A 34 -6.38 4.37 -11.97
N SER A 35 -5.18 4.91 -11.76
CA SER A 35 -5.01 6.24 -11.17
C SER A 35 -3.63 6.79 -11.45
N THR A 36 -3.48 8.10 -11.24
CA THR A 36 -2.18 8.78 -11.34
C THR A 36 -1.32 8.49 -10.11
N LEU A 37 0.00 8.46 -10.29
CA LEU A 37 0.98 8.23 -9.21
C LEU A 37 1.95 9.41 -9.09
N ARG A 38 2.22 9.84 -7.84
CA ARG A 38 3.32 10.77 -7.54
C ARG A 38 4.66 10.05 -7.55
N LYS A 39 5.67 10.67 -8.18
CA LYS A 39 7.06 10.15 -8.26
C LYS A 39 7.72 9.86 -6.90
N ILE A 40 7.28 10.55 -5.85
CA ILE A 40 7.85 10.48 -4.49
C ILE A 40 7.33 9.23 -3.72
N ARG A 41 6.43 8.42 -4.30
CA ARG A 41 5.92 7.20 -3.65
C ARG A 41 7.01 6.13 -3.52
N LYS A 42 7.02 5.44 -2.37
CA LYS A 42 7.93 4.31 -2.09
C LYS A 42 7.65 3.16 -3.06
N ASN A 43 8.71 2.42 -3.41
CA ASN A 43 8.66 1.23 -4.28
C ASN A 43 8.22 1.49 -5.73
N LEU A 44 8.32 2.75 -6.20
CA LEU A 44 8.12 3.06 -7.61
C LEU A 44 9.40 2.71 -8.40
N PRO A 45 9.30 2.00 -9.54
CA PRO A 45 10.45 1.72 -10.38
C PRO A 45 11.10 3.00 -10.88
N LEU A 46 12.33 3.27 -10.41
CA LEU A 46 13.09 4.48 -10.76
C LEU A 46 13.40 4.53 -12.26
N ASP A 47 13.54 3.37 -12.88
CA ASP A 47 13.73 3.20 -14.33
C ASP A 47 12.56 3.78 -15.13
N VAL A 48 11.32 3.61 -14.66
CA VAL A 48 10.14 4.20 -15.31
C VAL A 48 9.90 5.63 -14.85
N ALA A 49 10.08 5.91 -13.56
CA ALA A 49 9.78 7.22 -12.98
C ALA A 49 10.73 8.34 -13.45
N ASN A 50 12.00 8.00 -13.68
CA ASN A 50 13.04 8.92 -14.14
C ASN A 50 13.41 8.71 -15.62
N ALA A 51 12.60 7.93 -16.36
CA ALA A 51 12.79 7.77 -17.79
C ALA A 51 12.78 9.14 -18.48
N LYS A 52 13.83 9.42 -19.26
CA LYS A 52 13.88 10.62 -20.12
C LYS A 52 13.09 10.32 -21.39
N LEU A 53 11.79 10.58 -21.33
CA LEU A 53 10.85 10.35 -22.42
C LEU A 53 10.65 11.63 -23.25
N LYS A 54 10.67 11.50 -24.57
CA LYS A 54 10.23 12.56 -25.48
C LYS A 54 8.70 12.66 -25.47
N PHE A 55 8.18 13.79 -25.94
CA PHE A 55 6.73 14.01 -26.02
C PHE A 55 6.04 12.86 -26.80
N GLY A 56 4.97 12.32 -26.23
CA GLY A 56 4.23 11.19 -26.78
C GLY A 56 4.83 9.82 -26.51
N GLU A 57 6.03 9.74 -25.91
CA GLU A 57 6.63 8.47 -25.50
C GLU A 57 6.08 7.99 -24.15
N MET A 58 6.04 6.66 -24.00
CA MET A 58 5.61 5.97 -22.79
C MET A 58 6.68 4.95 -22.37
N ALA A 59 7.00 4.90 -21.09
CA ALA A 59 7.68 3.77 -20.46
C ALA A 59 6.71 3.06 -19.53
N ALA A 60 6.72 1.74 -19.53
CA ALA A 60 5.93 0.95 -18.60
C ALA A 60 6.76 -0.17 -17.99
N LYS A 61 6.50 -0.49 -16.74
CA LYS A 61 7.03 -1.67 -16.07
C LYS A 61 5.92 -2.42 -15.38
N VAL A 62 5.93 -3.73 -15.59
CA VAL A 62 4.97 -4.65 -15.00
C VAL A 62 5.65 -5.36 -13.84
N CYS A 63 4.95 -5.43 -12.71
CA CYS A 63 5.33 -6.22 -11.56
C CYS A 63 4.15 -7.11 -11.17
N ASN A 64 4.24 -8.39 -11.53
CA ASN A 64 3.15 -9.36 -11.39
C ASN A 64 1.86 -8.81 -12.02
N ASP A 65 0.87 -8.48 -11.20
CA ASP A 65 -0.45 -8.00 -11.64
C ASP A 65 -0.56 -6.47 -11.71
N ILE A 66 0.51 -5.74 -11.35
CA ILE A 66 0.51 -4.27 -11.29
C ILE A 66 1.38 -3.72 -12.40
N THR A 67 0.78 -2.93 -13.29
CA THR A 67 1.50 -2.18 -14.33
C THR A 67 1.62 -0.72 -13.92
N VAL A 68 2.83 -0.18 -14.02
CA VAL A 68 3.11 1.24 -13.81
C VAL A 68 3.59 1.82 -15.12
N SER A 69 2.90 2.85 -15.61
CA SER A 69 3.24 3.55 -16.85
C SER A 69 3.54 5.02 -16.58
N ALA A 70 4.60 5.52 -17.19
CA ALA A 70 4.94 6.94 -17.26
C ALA A 70 4.80 7.40 -18.71
N VAL A 71 4.07 8.49 -18.92
CA VAL A 71 3.87 9.11 -20.23
C VAL A 71 4.40 10.54 -20.19
N SER A 72 5.02 10.97 -21.29
CA SER A 72 5.42 12.37 -21.48
C SER A 72 4.36 13.06 -22.32
N SER A 73 3.33 13.59 -21.67
CA SER A 73 2.39 14.52 -22.29
C SER A 73 2.85 15.95 -22.02
N GLY A 74 3.03 16.72 -23.09
CA GLY A 74 3.18 18.17 -22.99
C GLY A 74 1.94 18.79 -22.38
N ALA A 75 2.09 19.98 -21.81
CA ALA A 75 1.03 20.72 -21.14
C ALA A 75 -0.06 21.18 -22.14
N SER A 76 -0.95 20.27 -22.52
CA SER A 76 -2.25 20.62 -23.08
C SER A 76 -3.23 19.55 -22.68
N CYS A 77 -4.18 19.98 -21.86
CA CYS A 77 -5.36 19.26 -21.41
C CYS A 77 -6.14 18.68 -22.60
N ALA A 78 -6.01 17.38 -22.83
CA ALA A 78 -7.07 16.61 -23.46
C ALA A 78 -7.87 15.93 -22.35
N ALA A 79 -9.16 16.26 -22.26
CA ALA A 79 -10.10 15.65 -21.34
C ALA A 79 -10.09 14.11 -21.47
N PRO A 80 -10.43 13.36 -20.41
CA PRO A 80 -10.59 11.91 -20.53
C PRO A 80 -11.69 11.60 -21.56
N VAL A 81 -11.30 11.02 -22.69
CA VAL A 81 -12.22 10.41 -23.64
C VAL A 81 -12.90 9.25 -22.92
N GLN A 82 -14.23 9.25 -22.96
CA GLN A 82 -15.06 8.21 -22.34
C GLN A 82 -14.73 6.84 -22.96
N PRO A 83 -14.85 5.72 -22.22
CA PRO A 83 -14.48 4.38 -22.70
C PRO A 83 -15.41 3.77 -23.75
N GLN A 84 -16.05 4.57 -24.62
CA GLN A 84 -17.00 4.09 -25.61
C GLN A 84 -16.44 4.06 -27.05
N ASP A 85 -15.29 4.69 -27.30
CA ASP A 85 -14.74 4.81 -28.68
C ASP A 85 -13.51 3.93 -28.96
N ALA A 86 -13.07 3.09 -28.01
CA ALA A 86 -11.90 2.23 -28.17
C ALA A 86 -12.23 0.78 -28.60
N GLN A 87 -13.47 0.52 -29.04
CA GLN A 87 -13.81 -0.75 -29.72
C GLN A 87 -13.65 -0.68 -31.24
N ASP A 88 -13.47 0.51 -31.81
CA ASP A 88 -13.42 0.67 -33.27
C ASP A 88 -12.02 1.01 -33.81
N LYS A 89 -11.05 0.17 -33.46
CA LYS A 89 -9.85 -0.03 -34.30
C LYS A 89 -9.16 -1.37 -34.04
N LEU A 90 -9.93 -2.44 -33.93
CA LEU A 90 -9.44 -3.78 -34.23
C LEU A 90 -9.76 -4.09 -35.70
N GLN A 91 -9.10 -3.39 -36.63
CA GLN A 91 -9.10 -3.82 -38.02
C GLN A 91 -8.16 -5.03 -38.15
N LEU A 92 -8.79 -6.16 -38.45
CA LEU A 92 -8.28 -7.43 -38.98
C LEU A 92 -6.81 -7.43 -39.46
N ILE A 93 -6.01 -8.32 -38.89
CA ILE A 93 -4.82 -8.89 -39.56
C ILE A 93 -5.19 -10.32 -39.99
N PRO A 94 -4.93 -10.73 -41.24
CA PRO A 94 -5.44 -11.97 -41.81
C PRO A 94 -4.76 -13.22 -41.26
N SER A 95 -5.58 -14.27 -41.16
CA SER A 95 -5.26 -15.62 -40.74
C SER A 95 -4.30 -16.30 -41.72
N SER A 96 -3.00 -16.27 -41.46
CA SER A 96 -2.08 -17.24 -42.08
C SER A 96 -0.75 -17.36 -41.33
N SER A 97 -0.57 -18.54 -40.74
CA SER A 97 0.70 -19.21 -40.43
C SER A 97 1.54 -18.72 -39.26
N LEU A 98 1.22 -19.23 -38.06
CA LEU A 98 2.17 -20.01 -37.25
C LEU A 98 1.38 -21.06 -36.44
N GLN A 99 1.55 -22.33 -36.78
CA GLN A 99 0.99 -23.47 -36.04
C GLN A 99 1.99 -24.00 -35.01
N GLY A 100 1.49 -24.20 -33.78
CA GLY A 100 1.97 -25.18 -32.78
C GLY A 100 2.77 -24.62 -31.58
N PRO A 101 2.76 -25.28 -30.40
CA PRO A 101 2.14 -26.56 -30.08
C PRO A 101 0.91 -26.48 -29.14
N SER A 102 0.15 -27.56 -29.21
CA SER A 102 -0.98 -27.97 -28.39
C SER A 102 -0.62 -28.21 -26.91
N GLU A 103 -1.65 -28.06 -26.09
CA GLU A 103 -1.80 -28.40 -24.66
C GLU A 103 -1.36 -27.34 -23.62
N PRO A 104 -2.28 -26.91 -22.72
CA PRO A 104 -1.89 -26.19 -21.52
C PRO A 104 -1.10 -27.12 -20.58
N PRO A 105 -0.06 -26.64 -19.88
CA PRO A 105 0.60 -27.45 -18.87
C PRO A 105 -0.41 -27.88 -17.81
N ARG A 106 -0.48 -29.21 -17.63
CA ARG A 106 -1.25 -29.89 -16.60
C ARG A 106 -1.01 -29.23 -15.25
N SER A 107 -2.12 -29.01 -14.56
CA SER A 107 -2.18 -28.70 -13.12
C SER A 107 -1.15 -29.55 -12.36
N PRO A 108 -0.27 -28.95 -11.54
CA PRO A 108 0.41 -29.74 -10.52
C PRO A 108 -0.67 -30.25 -9.57
N ALA A 109 -0.78 -31.58 -9.55
CA ALA A 109 -1.56 -32.31 -8.59
C ALA A 109 -1.36 -31.77 -7.16
N ASN A 110 -2.48 -31.44 -6.55
CA ASN A 110 -2.83 -31.88 -5.19
C ASN A 110 -1.72 -31.77 -4.13
N ILE A 111 -1.63 -30.61 -3.49
CA ILE A 111 -1.25 -30.52 -2.08
C ILE A 111 -2.52 -30.13 -1.30
N ALA A 112 -3.53 -31.01 -1.34
CA ALA A 112 -4.51 -31.08 -0.27
C ALA A 112 -3.88 -31.82 0.90
N SER A 113 -3.04 -31.13 1.68
CA SER A 113 -2.70 -31.53 3.06
C SER A 113 -1.98 -30.39 3.76
N ARG A 114 -2.75 -29.35 4.08
CA ARG A 114 -2.70 -28.61 5.35
C ARG A 114 -3.95 -27.73 5.43
N LEU A 115 -5.09 -28.40 5.52
CA LEU A 115 -6.22 -27.86 6.28
C LEU A 115 -5.71 -27.68 7.71
N SER A 116 -5.30 -26.48 8.07
CA SER A 116 -5.58 -25.98 9.42
C SER A 116 -6.75 -25.06 9.23
N THR A 117 -7.92 -25.55 9.64
CA THR A 117 -9.06 -24.73 10.00
C THR A 117 -8.60 -23.48 10.72
N ASN A 118 -8.74 -22.33 10.09
CA ASN A 118 -9.08 -21.11 10.80
C ASN A 118 -10.10 -20.34 9.97
N GLU A 119 -11.36 -20.71 10.20
CA GLU A 119 -12.50 -19.79 10.23
C GLU A 119 -12.03 -18.35 10.39
N GLY A 120 -12.49 -17.48 9.47
CA GLY A 120 -12.08 -16.09 9.37
C GLY A 120 -11.97 -15.41 10.74
N ALA A 121 -10.73 -15.29 11.23
CA ALA A 121 -10.45 -14.40 12.33
C ALA A 121 -10.59 -12.99 11.76
N LEU A 122 -11.72 -12.34 12.07
CA LEU A 122 -11.72 -10.90 12.25
C LEU A 122 -10.54 -10.61 13.17
N VAL A 123 -9.40 -10.22 12.61
CA VAL A 123 -8.26 -9.76 13.41
C VAL A 123 -8.81 -8.58 14.18
N PRO A 124 -8.95 -8.66 15.51
CA PRO A 124 -9.40 -7.52 16.26
C PRO A 124 -8.41 -6.40 15.97
N LEU A 125 -8.89 -5.17 15.79
CA LEU A 125 -8.08 -3.97 15.59
C LEU A 125 -7.31 -3.60 16.89
N GLN A 126 -6.84 -4.59 17.63
CA GLN A 126 -6.16 -4.46 18.92
C GLN A 126 -4.67 -4.30 18.60
N ASN A 127 -4.08 -3.22 19.12
CA ASN A 127 -2.65 -2.85 19.09
C ASN A 127 -2.26 -1.71 18.13
N PHE A 128 -3.20 -0.87 17.69
CA PHE A 128 -2.81 0.47 17.25
C PHE A 128 -2.46 1.29 18.49
N HIS A 129 -1.18 1.61 18.68
CA HIS A 129 -0.70 2.58 19.66
C HIS A 129 -0.03 3.73 18.91
N TYR A 130 -0.13 4.94 19.44
CA TYR A 130 0.63 6.09 18.94
C TYR A 130 0.97 7.04 20.07
N LEU A 131 1.94 7.91 19.80
CA LEU A 131 2.41 8.92 20.74
C LEU A 131 1.75 10.27 20.47
N GLU A 132 1.32 10.93 21.53
CA GLU A 132 0.76 12.27 21.54
C GLU A 132 1.60 13.19 22.43
N LYS A 133 1.68 14.48 22.09
CA LYS A 133 2.40 15.48 22.89
C LYS A 133 1.59 15.82 24.14
N LEU A 134 2.27 15.95 25.27
CA LEU A 134 1.64 16.49 26.48
C LEU A 134 1.26 17.96 26.28
N PRO A 135 0.07 18.38 26.73
CA PRO A 135 -0.35 19.78 26.66
C PRO A 135 0.50 20.65 27.60
N PRO A 136 0.72 21.94 27.28
CA PRO A 136 1.35 22.89 28.18
C PRO A 136 0.66 22.92 29.55
N THR A 137 1.44 23.00 30.62
CA THR A 137 0.92 23.14 32.00
C THR A 137 1.25 24.53 32.52
N ALA A 138 0.51 25.02 33.53
CA ALA A 138 0.73 26.34 34.13
C ALA A 138 2.18 26.59 34.60
N LYS A 139 2.94 25.52 34.87
CA LYS A 139 4.35 25.58 35.31
C LYS A 139 5.38 25.45 34.18
N LYS A 140 5.04 24.77 33.07
CA LYS A 140 5.98 24.48 31.98
C LYS A 140 5.25 24.45 30.63
N ALA A 141 5.78 25.22 29.67
CA ALA A 141 5.29 25.27 28.29
C ALA A 141 5.41 23.92 27.57
N VAL A 142 6.48 23.16 27.84
CA VAL A 142 6.68 21.81 27.30
C VAL A 142 6.94 20.85 28.47
N PRO A 143 5.90 20.24 29.05
CA PRO A 143 6.08 19.27 30.11
C PRO A 143 6.65 17.95 29.56
N ALA A 144 7.53 17.33 30.34
CA ALA A 144 8.12 16.04 30.05
C ALA A 144 7.98 15.12 31.26
N LYS A 145 7.87 13.81 31.00
CA LYS A 145 7.76 12.76 32.01
C LYS A 145 8.88 11.73 31.77
N PRO A 146 9.37 11.03 32.81
CA PRO A 146 10.41 10.03 32.65
C PRO A 146 9.96 8.90 31.71
N CYS A 147 10.81 8.54 30.76
CA CYS A 147 10.50 7.48 29.81
C CYS A 147 10.53 6.12 30.50
N ARG A 148 9.40 5.38 30.46
CA ARG A 148 9.23 4.08 31.15
C ARG A 148 10.34 3.07 30.83
N ILE A 149 10.73 2.95 29.56
CA ILE A 149 11.81 2.04 29.11
C ILE A 149 13.20 2.52 29.55
N CYS A 150 13.46 3.82 29.49
CA CYS A 150 14.78 4.34 29.85
C CYS A 150 15.02 4.20 31.35
N THR A 151 14.00 4.47 32.16
CA THR A 151 14.05 4.28 33.62
C THR A 151 14.34 2.82 33.98
N LYS A 152 13.69 1.84 33.32
CA LYS A 152 14.01 0.41 33.49
C LYS A 152 15.47 0.09 33.13
N ASN A 153 16.02 0.75 32.10
CA ASN A 153 17.41 0.58 31.66
C ASN A 153 18.43 1.46 32.41
N LYS A 154 18.08 2.02 33.58
CA LYS A 154 18.94 2.91 34.39
C LYS A 154 19.42 4.16 33.63
N LYS A 155 18.68 4.60 32.63
CA LYS A 155 18.94 5.84 31.87
C LYS A 155 17.93 6.90 32.28
N GLN A 156 18.42 8.06 32.71
CA GLN A 156 17.56 9.21 33.00
C GLN A 156 17.24 9.95 31.70
N LYS A 157 16.14 9.55 31.05
CA LYS A 157 15.60 10.26 29.88
C LYS A 157 14.14 10.60 30.10
N GLU A 158 13.79 11.83 29.76
CA GLU A 158 12.41 12.31 29.78
C GLU A 158 11.85 12.39 28.35
N SER A 159 10.55 12.23 28.24
CA SER A 159 9.80 12.37 26.99
C SER A 159 8.62 13.30 27.21
N SER A 160 8.42 14.24 26.30
CA SER A 160 7.21 15.07 26.20
C SER A 160 6.07 14.36 25.48
N PHE A 161 6.27 13.09 25.10
CA PHE A 161 5.30 12.27 24.38
C PHE A 161 4.80 11.09 25.23
N VAL A 162 3.49 10.87 25.21
CA VAL A 162 2.80 9.78 25.91
C VAL A 162 1.97 8.94 24.96
N CYS A 163 1.74 7.66 25.28
CA CYS A 163 0.77 6.89 24.52
C CYS A 163 -0.66 7.33 24.86
N ALA A 164 -1.46 7.69 23.87
CA ALA A 164 -2.86 8.10 24.05
C ALA A 164 -3.79 6.93 24.37
N ILE A 165 -3.39 5.70 24.01
CA ILE A 165 -4.26 4.52 23.96
C ILE A 165 -4.12 3.64 25.21
N CYS A 166 -2.94 3.58 25.83
CA CYS A 166 -2.74 2.80 27.05
C CYS A 166 -3.44 3.45 28.26
N PRO A 167 -4.02 2.66 29.19
CA PRO A 167 -4.67 3.18 30.40
C PRO A 167 -3.69 4.01 31.26
N GLU A 168 -2.46 3.54 31.37
CA GLU A 168 -1.37 4.17 32.15
C GLU A 168 -0.71 5.37 31.44
N LYS A 169 -1.06 5.62 30.16
CA LYS A 169 -0.47 6.66 29.31
C LYS A 169 1.05 6.83 29.50
N PRO A 170 1.85 5.76 29.29
CA PRO A 170 3.28 5.79 29.57
C PRO A 170 3.99 6.79 28.67
N ALA A 171 4.92 7.54 29.25
CA ALA A 171 5.84 8.38 28.49
C ALA A 171 6.94 7.52 27.85
N LEU A 172 7.13 7.67 26.54
CA LEU A 172 8.08 6.88 25.77
C LEU A 172 8.86 7.77 24.80
N CYS A 173 10.14 7.49 24.62
CA CYS A 173 10.95 8.15 23.59
C CYS A 173 10.48 7.74 22.19
N VAL A 174 10.40 8.73 21.27
CA VAL A 174 9.90 8.57 19.90
C VAL A 174 10.66 7.50 19.09
N ASN A 175 11.98 7.42 19.26
CA ASN A 175 12.81 6.54 18.42
C ASN A 175 12.63 5.05 18.74
N ASN A 176 13.28 4.56 19.80
CA ASN A 176 13.39 3.11 20.03
C ASN A 176 12.50 2.60 21.17
N CYS A 177 12.21 3.44 22.17
CA CYS A 177 11.46 3.02 23.36
C CYS A 177 9.99 2.72 23.05
N PHE A 178 9.38 3.49 22.14
CA PHE A 178 8.02 3.22 21.68
C PHE A 178 7.91 1.82 21.06
N LYS A 179 8.78 1.52 20.09
CA LYS A 179 8.81 0.20 19.43
C LYS A 179 9.00 -0.92 20.46
N ILE A 180 10.05 -0.83 21.27
CA ILE A 180 10.39 -1.87 22.25
C ILE A 180 9.22 -2.18 23.20
N PHE A 181 8.53 -1.14 23.71
CA PHE A 181 7.43 -1.31 24.66
C PHE A 181 6.26 -2.12 24.08
N TYR A 182 5.97 -1.97 22.79
CA TYR A 182 4.86 -2.68 22.13
C TYR A 182 5.29 -3.96 21.40
N THR A 183 6.59 -4.16 21.16
CA THR A 183 7.08 -5.38 20.49
C THR A 183 7.57 -6.45 21.47
N ASP A 184 8.02 -6.08 22.67
CA ASP A 184 8.56 -7.04 23.65
C ASP A 184 7.62 -7.19 24.87
N PRO A 185 6.91 -8.31 25.01
CA PRO A 185 5.97 -8.54 26.11
C PRO A 185 6.65 -8.62 27.49
N ARG A 186 7.99 -8.78 27.55
CA ARG A 186 8.74 -8.80 28.80
C ARG A 186 8.98 -7.39 29.36
N ILE A 187 8.73 -6.37 28.55
CA ILE A 187 9.10 -4.97 28.83
C ILE A 187 7.87 -4.08 29.06
N ALA A 188 6.67 -4.50 28.62
CA ALA A 188 5.41 -3.78 28.77
C ALA A 188 5.00 -3.48 30.24
#